data_AF-A0AAE6SQE1-F1
#
_entry.id   AF-A0AAE6SQE1-F1
#
_cell.length_a   1.000
_cell.length_b   1.000
_cell.length_c   1.000
_cell.angle_alpha   90.00
_cell.angle_beta   90.00
_cell.angle_gamma   90.00
#
_symmetry.space_group_name_H-M   'P 1'
#
loop_
_entity.id
_entity.type
_entity.pdbx_description
1 polymer ?
#
loop_
_entity_poly.entity_id
_entity_poly.type
_entity_poly.pdbx_seq_one_letter_code
_entity_poly.pdbx_strand_id
1 'polypeptide(L)'
;MSITRFMANKDNRPVTSTSSARISYFATPTELEDPVFESVDMSRDNIRRHVRQERNSLSAEEQNQLALIASRHMLAEIQAQSAQHVALYVTHDGELATQKLIEALWDVDINLYLPRIHPFSKGNLLFVRYDRDSVMVNNQYGISEPQLNVQHVITVDKLDMIITPLVAFDEHGNRMGMGGGYYDRTLAQVVDNKPLAVGFAHDCQQVSQVPTDFWDIPLPVIITPTRKLAI
;
A
#
# COMPACT_ATOMS: atom_id res chain seq x y z
N MET A 1 -18.99 65.03 -23.72
CA MET A 1 -19.80 63.79 -23.69
C MET A 1 -20.21 63.55 -22.24
N SER A 2 -21.52 63.35 -22.05
CA SER A 2 -22.35 63.03 -20.87
C SER A 2 -21.68 62.74 -19.52
N ILE A 3 -22.06 63.38 -18.39
CA ILE A 3 -23.34 63.27 -17.61
C ILE A 3 -23.54 61.83 -17.12
N THR A 4 -23.88 61.45 -15.87
CA THR A 4 -24.04 62.07 -14.55
C THR A 4 -24.20 60.92 -13.53
N ARG A 5 -23.87 61.23 -12.29
CA ARG A 5 -23.98 60.52 -11.00
C ARG A 5 -25.40 60.05 -10.59
N PHE A 6 -25.43 59.21 -9.53
CA PHE A 6 -26.46 58.92 -8.49
C PHE A 6 -26.86 57.42 -8.43
N MET A 7 -26.45 56.64 -7.42
CA MET A 7 -26.93 56.54 -6.02
C MET A 7 -28.44 56.30 -5.85
N ALA A 8 -28.82 55.09 -5.41
CA ALA A 8 -29.44 54.79 -4.10
C ALA A 8 -30.51 53.66 -4.16
N ASN A 9 -30.16 52.54 -3.51
CA ASN A 9 -30.84 51.80 -2.43
C ASN A 9 -32.37 51.53 -2.38
N LYS A 10 -32.63 50.32 -1.84
CA LYS A 10 -33.83 49.77 -1.15
C LYS A 10 -35.04 49.36 -1.99
N ASP A 11 -35.45 48.10 -1.81
CA ASP A 11 -36.74 47.82 -1.19
C ASP A 11 -36.87 46.40 -0.61
N ASN A 12 -37.72 46.30 0.41
CA ASN A 12 -37.87 45.23 1.39
C ASN A 12 -39.37 44.93 1.58
N ARG A 13 -39.68 43.65 1.82
CA ARG A 13 -40.93 43.08 2.40
C ARG A 13 -42.13 42.83 1.46
N PRO A 14 -43.22 42.19 1.94
CA PRO A 14 -43.35 40.77 2.28
C PRO A 14 -44.60 40.16 1.61
N VAL A 15 -44.80 38.84 1.66
CA VAL A 15 -46.12 38.26 1.37
C VAL A 15 -46.49 37.23 2.44
N THR A 16 -47.61 37.51 3.12
CA THR A 16 -48.37 36.63 4.01
C THR A 16 -49.68 36.27 3.33
N SER A 17 -50.12 34.99 3.36
CA SER A 17 -51.50 34.63 3.74
C SER A 17 -51.71 33.12 3.88
N THR A 18 -52.17 32.74 5.09
CA THR A 18 -53.23 31.77 5.46
C THR A 18 -53.39 30.44 4.69
N SER A 19 -53.28 29.33 5.43
CA SER A 19 -54.41 28.41 5.60
C SER A 19 -54.22 27.49 6.83
N SER A 20 -55.34 27.28 7.52
CA SER A 20 -55.50 26.48 8.74
C SER A 20 -55.74 25.01 8.37
N ALA A 21 -55.05 24.08 9.03
CA ALA A 21 -55.64 22.81 9.44
C ALA A 21 -54.82 22.18 10.56
N ARG A 22 -55.43 22.07 11.74
CA ARG A 22 -55.00 21.17 12.81
C ARG A 22 -55.15 19.74 12.32
N ILE A 23 -54.07 18.97 12.31
CA ILE A 23 -54.15 17.52 12.44
C ILE A 23 -53.10 17.12 13.47
N SER A 24 -53.59 16.82 14.66
CA SER A 24 -52.88 16.11 15.71
C SER A 24 -52.67 14.65 15.28
N TYR A 25 -51.44 14.28 14.97
CA TYR A 25 -51.02 12.88 15.06
C TYR A 25 -49.92 12.80 16.10
N PHE A 26 -50.24 12.13 17.20
CA PHE A 26 -49.27 11.57 18.12
C PHE A 26 -48.40 10.59 17.34
N ALA A 27 -47.15 10.94 17.10
CA ALA A 27 -46.10 10.01 16.76
C ALA A 27 -44.96 10.30 17.73
N THR A 28 -44.77 9.40 18.68
CA THR A 28 -43.51 9.28 19.43
C THR A 28 -42.36 9.27 18.43
N PRO A 29 -41.30 10.06 18.61
CA PRO A 29 -40.06 9.82 17.89
C PRO A 29 -39.51 8.50 18.41
N THR A 30 -39.83 7.43 17.70
CA THR A 30 -39.06 6.20 17.67
C THR A 30 -37.61 6.62 17.48
N GLU A 31 -36.77 6.16 18.39
CA GLU A 31 -35.32 6.24 18.30
C GLU A 31 -34.93 5.99 16.85
N LEU A 32 -34.33 7.02 16.23
CA LEU A 32 -33.62 6.85 14.99
C LEU A 32 -32.49 5.89 15.33
N GLU A 33 -32.72 4.59 15.08
CA GLU A 33 -31.68 3.59 15.01
C GLU A 33 -30.63 4.16 14.04
N ASP A 34 -29.50 4.56 14.60
CA ASP A 34 -28.27 4.72 13.85
C ASP A 34 -28.15 3.50 12.94
N PRO A 35 -27.80 3.65 11.64
CA PRO A 35 -27.51 2.48 10.84
C PRO A 35 -26.34 1.77 11.51
N VAL A 36 -26.66 0.68 12.22
CA VAL A 36 -25.72 -0.31 12.67
C VAL A 36 -25.10 -0.82 11.39
N PHE A 37 -23.92 -0.29 11.04
CA PHE A 37 -23.07 -0.89 10.03
C PHE A 37 -22.69 -2.25 10.60
N GLU A 38 -23.52 -3.24 10.26
CA GLU A 38 -23.30 -4.65 10.52
C GLU A 38 -21.88 -4.97 10.10
N SER A 39 -21.15 -5.50 11.08
CA SER A 39 -19.80 -6.05 10.98
C SER A 39 -19.55 -6.65 9.60
N VAL A 40 -18.82 -5.93 8.75
CA VAL A 40 -18.08 -6.55 7.67
C VAL A 40 -17.25 -7.64 8.34
N ASP A 41 -17.56 -8.90 8.06
CA ASP A 41 -16.82 -10.03 8.61
C ASP A 41 -15.33 -9.78 8.34
N MET A 42 -14.59 -9.44 9.40
CA MET A 42 -13.17 -9.04 9.38
C MET A 42 -12.26 -10.25 9.14
N SER A 43 -12.76 -11.28 8.45
CA SER A 43 -11.94 -12.39 8.02
C SER A 43 -10.87 -11.91 7.04
N ARG A 44 -9.69 -12.53 7.12
CA ARG A 44 -8.54 -12.18 6.27
C ARG A 44 -8.90 -12.22 4.78
N ASP A 45 -9.77 -13.14 4.37
CA ASP A 45 -10.19 -13.26 2.98
C ASP A 45 -11.10 -12.10 2.52
N ASN A 46 -11.96 -11.58 3.39
CA ASN A 46 -12.77 -10.41 3.07
C ASN A 46 -11.92 -9.15 2.96
N ILE A 47 -10.96 -8.96 3.88
CA ILE A 47 -10.00 -7.85 3.81
C ILE A 47 -9.20 -7.93 2.50
N ARG A 48 -8.66 -9.11 2.15
CA ARG A 48 -7.95 -9.30 0.88
C ARG A 48 -8.80 -8.94 -0.31
N ARG A 49 -10.05 -9.39 -0.34
CA ARG A 49 -10.96 -9.15 -1.47
C ARG A 49 -11.27 -7.67 -1.61
N HIS A 50 -11.63 -7.01 -0.51
CA HIS A 50 -11.98 -5.59 -0.50
C HIS A 50 -10.80 -4.72 -0.89
N VAL A 51 -9.64 -4.89 -0.27
CA VAL A 51 -8.47 -4.04 -0.56
C VAL A 51 -7.94 -4.27 -1.98
N ARG A 52 -8.01 -5.50 -2.51
CA ARG A 52 -7.68 -5.75 -3.93
C ARG A 52 -8.65 -5.06 -4.87
N GLN A 53 -9.95 -4.98 -4.53
CA GLN A 53 -10.92 -4.23 -5.32
C GLN A 53 -10.59 -2.74 -5.33
N GLU A 54 -10.27 -2.14 -4.17
CA GLU A 54 -9.83 -0.74 -4.07
C GLU A 54 -8.54 -0.47 -4.86
N ARG A 55 -7.59 -1.40 -4.84
CA ARG A 55 -6.36 -1.26 -5.62
C ARG A 55 -6.59 -1.33 -7.12
N ASN A 56 -7.49 -2.21 -7.54
CA ASN A 56 -7.85 -2.41 -8.95
C ASN A 56 -8.85 -1.37 -9.48
N SER A 57 -9.45 -0.54 -8.61
CA SER A 57 -10.31 0.56 -9.01
C SER A 57 -9.51 1.81 -9.41
N LEU A 58 -8.23 1.90 -9.00
CA LEU A 58 -7.31 2.95 -9.43
C LEU A 58 -7.09 2.88 -10.94
N SER A 59 -7.22 4.04 -11.60
CA SER A 59 -6.89 4.16 -13.02
C SER A 59 -5.40 3.93 -13.27
N ALA A 60 -5.05 3.60 -14.52
CA ALA A 60 -3.65 3.46 -14.92
C ALA A 60 -2.84 4.74 -14.70
N GLU A 61 -3.47 5.92 -14.82
CA GLU A 61 -2.80 7.20 -14.58
C GLU A 61 -2.53 7.41 -13.08
N GLU A 62 -3.51 7.17 -12.22
CA GLU A 62 -3.34 7.23 -10.77
C GLU A 62 -2.27 6.24 -10.29
N GLN A 63 -2.32 5.00 -10.76
CA GLN A 63 -1.31 3.96 -10.48
C GLN A 63 0.10 4.46 -10.81
N ASN A 64 0.29 5.05 -12.00
CA ASN A 64 1.60 5.57 -12.43
C ASN A 64 2.07 6.78 -11.60
N GLN A 65 1.16 7.69 -11.26
CA GLN A 65 1.47 8.88 -10.45
C GLN A 65 1.84 8.49 -9.02
N LEU A 66 1.03 7.64 -8.39
CA LEU A 66 1.26 7.14 -7.03
C LEU A 66 2.57 6.35 -6.95
N ALA A 67 2.84 5.48 -7.93
CA ALA A 67 4.09 4.74 -8.01
C ALA A 67 5.31 5.67 -8.12
N LEU A 68 5.24 6.75 -8.91
CA LEU A 68 6.32 7.72 -9.02
C LEU A 68 6.59 8.42 -7.68
N ILE A 69 5.54 8.88 -6.99
CA ILE A 69 5.67 9.57 -5.70
C ILE A 69 6.26 8.63 -4.66
N ALA A 70 5.69 7.44 -4.50
CA ALA A 70 6.14 6.48 -3.52
C ALA A 70 7.56 5.97 -3.82
N SER A 71 7.95 5.82 -5.09
CA SER A 71 9.33 5.47 -5.49
C SER A 71 10.33 6.52 -5.02
N ARG A 72 9.98 7.82 -5.07
CA ARG A 72 10.85 8.89 -4.54
C ARG A 72 11.01 8.80 -3.04
N HIS A 73 9.93 8.53 -2.32
CA HIS A 73 9.97 8.35 -0.85
C HIS A 73 10.81 7.12 -0.46
N MET A 74 10.63 5.99 -1.16
CA MET A 74 11.41 4.79 -0.92
C MET A 74 12.89 4.99 -1.23
N LEU A 75 13.23 5.67 -2.35
CA LEU A 75 14.62 5.98 -2.67
C LEU A 75 15.27 6.87 -1.59
N ALA A 76 14.55 7.88 -1.10
CA ALA A 76 15.04 8.72 -0.02
C ALA A 76 15.27 7.92 1.27
N GLU A 77 14.39 6.95 1.59
CA GLU A 77 14.60 6.06 2.73
C GLU A 77 15.84 5.18 2.56
N ILE A 78 16.02 4.56 1.39
CA ILE A 78 17.20 3.74 1.07
C ILE A 78 18.48 4.53 1.26
N GLN A 79 18.52 5.78 0.76
CA GLN A 79 19.65 6.68 0.93
C GLN A 79 19.87 7.07 2.39
N ALA A 80 18.81 7.38 3.13
CA ALA A 80 18.89 7.73 4.56
C ALA A 80 19.45 6.58 5.40
N GLN A 81 19.12 5.33 5.06
CA GLN A 81 19.66 4.13 5.72
C GLN A 81 21.05 3.74 5.21
N SER A 82 21.60 4.45 4.22
CA SER A 82 22.84 4.09 3.53
C SER A 82 22.84 2.64 3.02
N ALA A 83 21.66 2.11 2.66
CA ALA A 83 21.51 0.74 2.20
C ALA A 83 22.18 0.58 0.83
N GLN A 84 22.88 -0.53 0.61
CA GLN A 84 23.56 -0.86 -0.65
C GLN A 84 23.02 -2.14 -1.27
N HIS A 85 22.53 -3.09 -0.47
CA HIS A 85 21.94 -4.34 -0.90
C HIS A 85 20.45 -4.34 -0.57
N VAL A 86 19.62 -4.10 -1.59
CA VAL A 86 18.17 -3.92 -1.43
C VAL A 86 17.44 -5.04 -2.13
N ALA A 87 16.60 -5.76 -1.40
CA ALA A 87 15.63 -6.69 -1.97
C ALA A 87 14.32 -5.97 -2.29
N LEU A 88 13.76 -6.22 -3.47
CA LEU A 88 12.52 -5.61 -3.96
C LEU A 88 11.69 -6.65 -4.71
N TYR A 89 10.37 -6.62 -4.58
CA TYR A 89 9.49 -7.50 -5.32
C TYR A 89 9.25 -7.03 -6.77
N VAL A 90 8.88 -7.98 -7.63
CA VAL A 90 8.34 -7.68 -8.96
C VAL A 90 6.85 -7.47 -8.83
N THR A 91 6.35 -6.32 -9.30
CA THR A 91 4.94 -5.95 -9.21
C THR A 91 4.03 -7.00 -9.83
N HIS A 92 2.99 -7.38 -9.10
CA HIS A 92 1.95 -8.28 -9.56
C HIS A 92 0.56 -7.85 -9.08
N ASP A 93 -0.50 -8.20 -9.82
CA ASP A 93 -1.90 -8.09 -9.36
C ASP A 93 -2.32 -6.69 -8.85
N GLY A 94 -1.86 -5.62 -9.50
CA GLY A 94 -2.21 -4.24 -9.15
C GLY A 94 -1.43 -3.66 -7.98
N GLU A 95 -0.46 -4.38 -7.41
CA GLU A 95 0.50 -3.84 -6.43
C GLU A 95 1.11 -2.51 -6.90
N LEU A 96 1.60 -1.74 -5.93
CA LEU A 96 2.28 -0.48 -6.21
C LEU A 96 3.49 -0.74 -7.14
N ALA A 97 3.47 -0.11 -8.31
CA ALA A 97 4.44 -0.43 -9.35
C ALA A 97 5.88 -0.11 -8.92
N THR A 98 6.78 -1.07 -9.07
CA THR A 98 8.18 -0.97 -8.62
C THR A 98 9.14 -0.55 -9.73
N GLN A 99 8.71 -0.54 -10.99
CA GLN A 99 9.58 -0.27 -12.15
C GLN A 99 10.34 1.06 -12.05
N LYS A 100 9.68 2.14 -11.62
CA LYS A 100 10.31 3.46 -11.46
C LYS A 100 11.36 3.46 -10.35
N LEU A 101 11.12 2.72 -9.28
CA LEU A 101 12.09 2.53 -8.20
C LEU A 101 13.28 1.70 -8.70
N ILE A 102 13.04 0.61 -9.42
CA ILE A 102 14.08 -0.24 -10.01
C ILE A 102 15.05 0.60 -10.86
N GLU A 103 14.51 1.40 -11.79
CA GLU A 103 15.31 2.29 -12.65
C GLU A 103 16.14 3.27 -11.83
N ALA A 104 15.53 3.92 -10.84
CA ALA A 104 16.23 4.87 -9.98
C ALA A 104 17.33 4.20 -9.13
N LEU A 105 17.12 2.98 -8.64
CA LEU A 105 18.12 2.22 -7.88
C LEU A 105 19.32 1.84 -8.74
N TRP A 106 19.11 1.49 -10.01
CA TRP A 106 20.21 1.27 -10.94
C TRP A 106 20.99 2.55 -11.24
N ASP A 107 20.32 3.69 -11.36
CA ASP A 107 20.97 4.97 -11.64
C ASP A 107 21.84 5.49 -10.47
N VAL A 108 21.60 5.00 -9.25
CA VAL A 108 22.39 5.34 -8.05
C VAL A 108 23.27 4.19 -7.55
N ASP A 109 23.57 3.22 -8.43
CA ASP A 109 24.47 2.08 -8.17
C ASP A 109 24.09 1.19 -6.96
N ILE A 110 22.80 1.10 -6.64
CA ILE A 110 22.33 0.19 -5.59
C ILE A 110 22.31 -1.26 -6.09
N ASN A 111 22.80 -2.18 -5.25
CA ASN A 111 22.70 -3.60 -5.50
C ASN A 111 21.27 -4.10 -5.24
N LEU A 112 20.45 -4.08 -6.28
CA LEU A 112 19.11 -4.66 -6.31
C LEU A 112 19.11 -6.20 -6.41
N TYR A 113 18.21 -6.81 -5.64
CA TYR A 113 17.92 -8.24 -5.64
C TYR A 113 16.42 -8.49 -5.73
N LEU A 114 16.01 -9.46 -6.55
CA LEU A 114 14.61 -9.86 -6.67
C LEU A 114 14.38 -11.21 -5.96
N PRO A 115 13.20 -11.41 -5.35
CA PRO A 115 12.82 -12.69 -4.76
C PRO A 115 12.58 -13.72 -5.85
N ARG A 116 13.02 -14.94 -5.59
CA ARG A 116 12.74 -16.14 -6.37
C ARG A 116 12.25 -17.24 -5.44
N ILE A 117 11.31 -18.06 -5.90
CA ILE A 117 10.86 -19.22 -5.13
C ILE A 117 12.02 -20.21 -5.00
N HIS A 118 12.31 -20.63 -3.78
CA HIS A 118 13.42 -21.53 -3.53
C HIS A 118 13.14 -22.90 -4.18
N PRO A 119 14.01 -23.41 -5.07
CA PRO A 119 13.74 -24.61 -5.87
C PRO A 119 13.62 -25.89 -5.03
N PHE A 120 14.25 -25.91 -3.84
CA PHE A 120 14.31 -27.08 -2.97
C PHE A 120 13.69 -26.88 -1.58
N SER A 121 13.15 -25.70 -1.28
CA SER A 121 12.69 -25.34 0.07
C SER A 121 11.34 -24.65 -0.03
N LYS A 122 10.28 -25.47 -0.01
CA LYS A 122 8.91 -25.01 -0.26
C LYS A 122 8.52 -23.90 0.71
N GLY A 123 7.98 -22.80 0.17
CA GLY A 123 7.57 -21.65 0.97
C GLY A 123 8.69 -20.67 1.31
N ASN A 124 9.94 -20.95 0.95
CA ASN A 124 11.05 -20.02 1.18
C ASN A 124 11.40 -19.26 -0.10
N LEU A 125 11.95 -18.06 0.09
CA LEU A 125 12.51 -17.24 -0.96
C LEU A 125 14.03 -17.34 -0.92
N LEU A 126 14.64 -17.18 -2.08
CA LEU A 126 16.04 -16.77 -2.22
C LEU A 126 16.06 -15.44 -2.98
N PHE A 127 17.12 -14.67 -2.79
CA PHE A 127 17.28 -13.36 -3.43
C PHE A 127 18.41 -13.43 -4.43
N VAL A 128 18.14 -13.07 -5.69
CA VAL A 128 19.11 -13.11 -6.79
C VAL A 128 19.35 -11.68 -7.28
N ARG A 129 20.62 -11.35 -7.55
CA ARG A 129 21.01 -10.07 -8.14
C ARG A 129 20.18 -9.80 -9.39
N TYR A 130 19.70 -8.57 -9.50
CA TYR A 130 18.96 -8.09 -10.66
C TYR A 130 19.55 -6.80 -11.19
N ASP A 131 19.91 -6.84 -12.47
CA ASP A 131 20.51 -5.78 -13.26
C ASP A 131 19.78 -5.67 -14.62
N ARG A 132 20.19 -4.68 -15.43
CA ARG A 132 19.56 -4.39 -16.72
C ARG A 132 19.69 -5.53 -17.74
N ASP A 133 20.69 -6.37 -17.59
CA ASP A 133 21.01 -7.47 -18.51
C ASP A 133 20.52 -8.84 -18.00
N SER A 134 19.83 -8.85 -16.86
CA SER A 134 19.36 -10.06 -16.19
C SER A 134 18.29 -10.76 -17.02
N VAL A 135 18.51 -12.06 -17.26
CA VAL A 135 17.52 -12.92 -17.90
C VAL A 135 16.41 -13.25 -16.92
N MET A 136 15.16 -12.99 -17.32
CA MET A 136 13.98 -13.26 -16.52
C MET A 136 13.24 -14.50 -17.01
N VAL A 137 12.70 -15.29 -16.09
CA VAL A 137 11.93 -16.50 -16.35
C VAL A 137 10.64 -16.50 -15.54
N ASN A 138 9.56 -17.05 -16.09
CA ASN A 138 8.30 -17.17 -15.34
C ASN A 138 8.34 -18.39 -14.41
N ASN A 139 7.89 -18.21 -13.18
CA ASN A 139 7.70 -19.32 -12.24
C ASN A 139 6.34 -20.00 -12.41
N GLN A 140 6.07 -21.00 -11.56
CA GLN A 140 4.82 -21.78 -11.56
C GLN A 140 3.54 -20.96 -11.35
N TYR A 141 3.65 -19.71 -10.88
CA TYR A 141 2.53 -18.78 -10.69
C TYR A 141 2.44 -17.73 -11.79
N GLY A 142 3.27 -17.82 -12.84
CA GLY A 142 3.32 -16.83 -13.92
C GLY A 142 3.99 -15.51 -13.53
N ILE A 143 4.66 -15.46 -12.38
CA ILE A 143 5.42 -14.29 -11.93
C ILE A 143 6.82 -14.38 -12.52
N SER A 144 7.27 -13.28 -13.12
CA SER A 144 8.61 -13.13 -13.67
C SER A 144 9.64 -13.02 -12.54
N GLU A 145 10.63 -13.91 -12.52
CA GLU A 145 11.72 -13.96 -11.55
C GLU A 145 13.07 -14.08 -12.26
N PRO A 146 14.18 -13.61 -11.67
CA PRO A 146 15.51 -13.73 -12.28
C PRO A 146 15.90 -15.19 -12.46
N GLN A 147 16.56 -15.50 -13.58
CA GLN A 147 17.16 -16.81 -13.81
C GLN A 147 18.18 -17.11 -12.70
N LEU A 148 18.07 -18.31 -12.11
CA LEU A 148 18.93 -18.69 -11.01
C LEU A 148 20.38 -18.84 -11.48
N ASN A 149 21.25 -18.01 -10.91
CA ASN A 149 22.68 -18.21 -10.90
C ASN A 149 23.16 -18.16 -9.45
N VAL A 150 23.74 -19.25 -8.97
CA VAL A 150 24.20 -19.38 -7.58
C VAL A 150 25.23 -18.30 -7.19
N GLN A 151 25.99 -17.77 -8.15
CA GLN A 151 26.97 -16.70 -7.92
C GLN A 151 26.30 -15.34 -7.64
N HIS A 152 25.03 -15.20 -8.02
CA HIS A 152 24.24 -13.98 -7.85
C HIS A 152 23.30 -14.05 -6.64
N VAL A 153 23.31 -15.16 -5.90
CA VAL A 153 22.45 -15.33 -4.72
C VAL A 153 23.04 -14.61 -3.52
N ILE A 154 22.20 -13.89 -2.78
CA ILE A 154 22.54 -13.28 -1.50
C ILE A 154 21.68 -13.89 -0.38
N THR A 155 22.25 -13.99 0.81
CA THR A 155 21.55 -14.43 2.02
C THR A 155 20.88 -13.25 2.71
N VAL A 156 19.82 -13.51 3.48
CA VAL A 156 19.01 -12.45 4.12
C VAL A 156 19.85 -11.55 5.01
N ASP A 157 20.79 -12.11 5.76
CA ASP A 157 21.71 -11.40 6.68
C ASP A 157 22.67 -10.42 5.99
N LYS A 158 22.84 -10.53 4.67
CA LYS A 158 23.69 -9.64 3.86
C LYS A 158 22.91 -8.54 3.14
N LEU A 159 21.59 -8.56 3.22
CA LEU A 159 20.77 -7.46 2.74
C LEU A 159 20.81 -6.33 3.77
N ASP A 160 20.69 -5.10 3.28
CA ASP A 160 20.52 -3.91 4.11
C ASP A 160 19.03 -3.58 4.29
N MET A 161 18.23 -3.83 3.25
CA MET A 161 16.79 -3.55 3.25
C MET A 161 16.00 -4.61 2.47
N ILE A 162 14.82 -4.99 2.99
CA ILE A 162 13.84 -5.83 2.28
C ILE A 162 12.55 -5.04 2.08
N ILE A 163 12.29 -4.66 0.84
CA ILE A 163 11.05 -4.00 0.44
C ILE A 163 9.99 -5.06 0.17
N THR A 164 9.00 -5.10 1.06
CA THR A 164 8.02 -6.18 1.14
C THR A 164 6.68 -5.73 0.54
N PRO A 165 6.08 -6.50 -0.40
CA PRO A 165 4.72 -6.27 -0.85
C PRO A 165 3.73 -6.69 0.23
N LEU A 166 2.56 -6.07 0.20
CA LEU A 166 1.47 -6.40 1.11
C LEU A 166 0.13 -6.15 0.43
N VAL A 167 -0.91 -6.80 0.94
CA VAL A 167 -2.31 -6.59 0.56
C VAL A 167 -2.94 -5.54 1.46
N ALA A 168 -2.75 -5.65 2.79
CA ALA A 168 -3.25 -4.67 3.74
C ALA A 168 -2.24 -4.44 4.88
N PHE A 169 -2.34 -3.30 5.55
CA PHE A 169 -1.60 -3.00 6.77
C PHE A 169 -2.41 -2.18 7.76
N ASP A 170 -2.00 -2.13 9.02
CA ASP A 170 -2.55 -1.24 10.04
C ASP A 170 -1.49 -0.30 10.63
N GLU A 171 -1.91 0.54 11.58
CA GLU A 171 -1.05 1.53 12.24
C GLU A 171 0.03 0.92 13.16
N HIS A 172 -0.06 -0.37 13.47
CA HIS A 172 0.92 -1.11 14.26
C HIS A 172 1.92 -1.87 13.41
N GLY A 173 1.90 -1.67 12.08
CA GLY A 173 2.80 -2.36 11.16
C GLY A 173 2.41 -3.80 10.88
N ASN A 174 1.29 -4.29 11.43
CA ASN A 174 0.80 -5.59 11.05
C ASN A 174 0.46 -5.55 9.57
N ARG A 175 0.76 -6.64 8.88
CA ARG A 175 0.56 -6.73 7.43
C ARG A 175 -0.17 -8.01 7.08
N MET A 176 -0.90 -7.95 5.98
CA MET A 176 -1.52 -9.10 5.35
C MET A 176 -0.93 -9.31 3.97
N GLY A 177 -0.34 -10.48 3.72
CA GLY A 177 0.06 -10.90 2.38
C GLY A 177 -1.01 -11.69 1.64
N MET A 178 -0.65 -12.23 0.48
CA MET A 178 -1.51 -13.10 -0.34
C MET A 178 -1.77 -14.50 0.26
N GLY A 179 -1.22 -14.81 1.43
CA GLY A 179 -1.45 -16.07 2.16
C GLY A 179 -0.39 -17.16 1.96
N GLY A 180 0.61 -16.94 1.09
CA GLY A 180 1.70 -17.91 0.88
C GLY A 180 2.74 -17.98 2.01
N GLY A 181 2.77 -16.99 2.92
CA GLY A 181 3.70 -16.91 4.06
C GLY A 181 5.19 -16.77 3.70
N TYR A 182 5.52 -16.47 2.43
CA TYR A 182 6.90 -16.38 1.95
C TYR A 182 7.69 -15.29 2.69
N TYR A 183 7.09 -14.12 2.87
CA TYR A 183 7.72 -13.02 3.60
C TYR A 183 7.73 -13.24 5.11
N ASP A 184 6.74 -13.90 5.72
CA ASP A 184 6.81 -14.27 7.15
C ASP A 184 8.04 -15.15 7.43
N ARG A 185 8.26 -16.18 6.60
CA ARG A 185 9.44 -17.07 6.74
C ARG A 185 10.76 -16.37 6.42
N THR A 186 10.73 -15.38 5.53
CA THR A 186 11.91 -14.56 5.21
C THR A 186 12.25 -13.63 6.37
N LEU A 187 11.26 -12.89 6.87
CA LEU A 187 11.43 -11.93 7.95
C LEU A 187 11.71 -12.59 9.30
N ALA A 188 11.34 -13.86 9.49
CA ALA A 188 11.70 -14.63 10.69
C ALA A 188 13.21 -14.83 10.84
N GLN A 189 13.99 -14.60 9.78
CA GLN A 189 15.46 -14.67 9.79
C GLN A 189 16.11 -13.32 10.12
N VAL A 190 15.32 -12.24 10.17
CA VAL A 190 15.81 -10.89 10.51
C VAL A 190 16.09 -10.81 11.99
N VAL A 191 17.29 -10.36 12.35
CA VAL A 191 17.74 -10.19 13.73
C VAL A 191 18.10 -8.72 13.94
N ASP A 192 17.69 -8.14 15.07
CA ASP A 192 17.96 -6.73 15.42
C ASP A 192 17.59 -5.72 14.33
N ASN A 193 16.48 -5.98 13.61
CA ASN A 193 16.00 -5.19 12.47
C ASN A 193 17.02 -5.05 11.33
N LYS A 194 17.85 -6.08 11.11
CA LYS A 194 18.82 -6.16 10.01
C LYS A 194 18.61 -7.43 9.19
N PRO A 195 18.29 -7.31 7.88
CA PRO A 195 17.95 -6.09 7.13
C PRO A 195 16.73 -5.35 7.67
N LEU A 196 16.63 -4.05 7.36
CA LEU A 196 15.41 -3.29 7.64
C LEU A 196 14.28 -3.75 6.70
N ALA A 197 13.19 -4.26 7.27
CA ALA A 197 12.01 -4.63 6.51
C ALA A 197 11.10 -3.41 6.33
N VAL A 198 10.77 -3.06 5.08
CA VAL A 198 9.94 -1.88 4.76
C VAL A 198 8.76 -2.30 3.88
N GLY A 199 7.55 -1.93 4.29
CA GLY A 199 6.34 -2.14 3.50
C GLY A 199 6.22 -1.10 2.39
N PHE A 200 5.83 -1.53 1.20
CA PHE A 200 5.57 -0.62 0.08
C PHE A 200 4.15 -0.82 -0.45
N ALA A 201 3.30 0.18 -0.24
CA ALA A 201 1.85 0.04 -0.40
C ALA A 201 1.17 1.33 -0.88
N HIS A 202 0.02 1.20 -1.52
CA HIS A 202 -0.91 2.32 -1.70
C HIS A 202 -1.56 2.73 -0.37
N ASP A 203 -2.04 3.96 -0.30
CA ASP A 203 -2.77 4.46 0.87
C ASP A 203 -4.06 3.68 1.15
N CYS A 204 -4.76 3.23 0.10
CA CYS A 204 -6.00 2.44 0.21
C CYS A 204 -5.79 1.04 0.82
N GLN A 205 -4.54 0.65 1.05
CA GLN A 205 -4.21 -0.63 1.70
C GLN A 205 -4.18 -0.54 3.22
N GLN A 206 -4.29 0.66 3.79
CA GLN A 206 -4.43 0.79 5.24
C GLN A 206 -5.85 0.38 5.66
N VAL A 207 -5.93 -0.52 6.65
CA VAL A 207 -7.15 -0.89 7.35
C VAL A 207 -7.04 -0.51 8.83
N SER A 208 -8.16 -0.53 9.55
CA SER A 208 -8.18 -0.22 10.98
C SER A 208 -7.37 -1.23 11.80
N GLN A 209 -7.53 -2.52 11.48
CA GLN A 209 -6.83 -3.60 12.17
C GLN A 209 -6.64 -4.78 11.23
N VAL A 210 -5.43 -5.30 11.16
CA VAL A 210 -5.14 -6.56 10.48
C VAL A 210 -5.32 -7.70 11.48
N PRO A 211 -6.17 -8.72 11.22
CA PRO A 211 -6.20 -9.93 12.03
C PRO A 211 -4.86 -10.64 11.90
N THR A 212 -4.14 -10.85 13.01
CA THR A 212 -2.80 -11.43 13.03
C THR A 212 -2.79 -12.84 13.62
N ASP A 213 -1.85 -13.64 13.13
CA ASP A 213 -1.45 -14.91 13.73
C ASP A 213 -0.09 -14.77 14.44
N PHE A 214 0.27 -15.70 15.33
CA PHE A 214 1.52 -15.61 16.12
C PHE A 214 2.82 -15.67 15.29
N TRP A 215 2.73 -16.11 14.03
CA TRP A 215 3.84 -16.16 13.09
C TRP A 215 3.89 -14.95 12.15
N ASP A 216 2.88 -14.08 12.16
CA ASP A 216 2.85 -12.88 11.33
C ASP A 216 3.87 -11.88 11.90
N ILE A 217 4.78 -11.39 11.04
CA ILE A 217 5.84 -10.45 11.47
C ILE A 217 5.46 -9.04 11.04
N PRO A 218 5.28 -8.10 11.99
CA PRO A 218 4.97 -6.70 11.67
C PRO A 218 6.18 -6.00 11.05
N LEU A 219 5.91 -4.94 10.31
CA LEU A 219 6.94 -4.12 9.67
C LEU A 219 7.20 -2.85 10.50
N PRO A 220 8.47 -2.52 10.79
CA PRO A 220 8.82 -1.30 11.52
C PRO A 220 8.60 -0.04 10.68
N VAL A 221 8.54 -0.16 9.35
CA VAL A 221 8.34 0.97 8.44
C VAL A 221 7.38 0.59 7.32
N ILE A 222 6.45 1.47 6.99
CA ILE A 222 5.60 1.39 5.81
C ILE A 222 5.67 2.71 5.05
N ILE A 223 5.92 2.63 3.75
CA ILE A 223 5.96 3.78 2.84
C ILE A 223 4.77 3.70 1.89
N THR A 224 4.01 4.79 1.85
CA THR A 224 2.93 5.02 0.89
C THR A 224 3.18 6.30 0.08
N PRO A 225 2.40 6.58 -0.97
CA PRO A 225 2.49 7.83 -1.71
C PRO A 225 2.33 9.09 -0.84
N THR A 226 1.57 9.04 0.26
CA THR A 226 1.31 10.23 1.08
C THR A 226 2.12 10.31 2.36
N ARG A 227 2.65 9.20 2.88
CA ARG A 227 3.33 9.18 4.19
C ARG A 227 4.33 8.03 4.35
N LYS A 228 5.22 8.24 5.32
CA LYS A 228 6.03 7.20 5.96
C LYS A 228 5.46 6.96 7.35
N LEU A 229 5.14 5.71 7.66
CA LEU A 229 4.81 5.25 9.01
C LEU A 229 6.07 4.60 9.58
N ALA A 230 6.59 5.12 10.68
CA ALA A 230 7.65 4.51 11.47
C ALA A 230 7.04 4.07 12.81
N ILE A 231 7.14 2.78 13.10
CA ILE A 231 6.38 2.07 14.15
C ILE A 231 7.33 1.54 15.22
#